data_AF-A0A6J6KYW8-F1
#
_entry.id   AF-A0A6J6KYW8-F1
#
_cell.length_a   1.000
_cell.length_b   1.000
_cell.length_c   1.000
_cell.angle_alpha   90.00
_cell.angle_beta   90.00
_cell.angle_gamma   90.00
#
_symmetry.space_group_name_H-M   'P 1'
#
loop_
_entity.id
_entity.type
_entity.pdbx_description
1 polymer ?
#
loop_
_entity_poly.entity_id
_entity_poly.type
_entity_poly.pdbx_seq_one_letter_code
_entity_poly.pdbx_strand_id
1 'polypeptide(L)'
;MFETLLFALLIFLFLNRTKRRKKPRGLDAELKELIENSNDATGIGLEIKGFLLDLINDEKNDAEKFSDARLAQAQRIIDRAGPGAMYWMTDIAAQFAFLAAAQINGIPTNVNAELPDAATPEDIVRIVVRP
;
A
#
# COMPACT_ATOMS: atom_id res chain seq x y z
N MET A 1 50.77 24.38 27.47
CA MET A 1 50.95 24.31 25.99
C MET A 1 50.26 23.07 25.39
N PHE A 2 50.37 21.89 26.02
CA PHE A 2 49.69 20.67 25.54
C PHE A 2 48.17 20.68 25.77
N GLU A 3 47.69 21.23 26.88
CA GLU A 3 46.26 21.29 27.20
C GLU A 3 45.45 22.13 26.20
N THR A 4 45.99 23.25 25.73
CA THR A 4 45.34 24.10 24.71
C THR A 4 45.23 23.38 23.36
N LEU A 5 46.22 22.55 23.00
CA LEU A 5 46.18 21.73 21.80
C LEU A 5 45.17 20.59 21.93
N LEU A 6 45.07 19.98 23.12
CA LEU A 6 44.09 18.92 23.39
C LEU A 6 42.65 19.44 23.32
N PHE A 7 42.38 20.61 23.89
CA PHE A 7 41.08 21.26 23.79
C PHE A 7 40.74 21.67 22.35
N ALA A 8 41.70 22.20 21.59
CA ALA A 8 41.50 22.52 20.18
C ALA A 8 41.16 21.27 19.34
N LEU A 9 41.81 20.13 19.61
CA LEU A 9 41.58 18.87 18.93
C LEU A 9 40.20 18.28 19.26
N LEU A 10 39.76 18.36 20.52
CA LEU A 10 38.42 17.93 20.94
C LEU A 10 37.32 18.78 20.32
N ILE A 11 37.50 20.11 20.27
CA ILE A 11 36.55 21.03 19.60
C ILE A 11 36.50 20.74 18.10
N PHE A 12 37.64 20.51 17.45
CA PHE A 12 37.71 20.15 16.04
C PHE A 12 36.98 18.83 15.74
N LEU A 13 37.22 17.79 16.54
CA LEU A 13 36.53 16.49 16.41
C LEU A 13 35.02 16.60 16.68
N PHE A 14 34.61 17.42 17.66
CA PHE A 14 33.21 17.65 17.98
C PHE A 14 32.48 18.38 16.83
N LEU A 15 33.11 19.41 16.25
CA LEU A 15 32.57 20.15 15.09
C LEU A 15 32.56 19.30 13.81
N ASN A 16 33.49 18.36 13.63
CA ASN A 16 33.49 17.45 12.48
C ASN A 16 32.53 16.26 12.64
N ARG A 17 32.14 15.88 13.87
CA ARG A 17 31.15 14.82 14.11
C ARG A 17 29.73 15.17 13.66
N THR A 18 29.38 16.47 13.61
CA THR A 18 28.04 16.93 13.23
C THR A 18 27.85 17.13 11.72
N LYS A 19 28.92 17.01 10.92
CA LYS A 19 28.81 16.88 9.46
C LYS A 19 28.40 15.45 9.10
N ARG A 20 27.16 15.07 9.46
CA ARG A 20 26.47 13.98 8.77
C ARG A 20 26.53 14.32 7.28
N ARG A 21 27.11 13.43 6.48
CA ARG A 21 27.08 13.54 5.02
C ARG A 21 25.63 13.79 4.62
N LYS A 22 25.29 15.03 4.26
CA LYS A 22 24.04 15.30 3.57
C LYS A 22 24.18 14.53 2.27
N LYS A 23 23.47 13.39 2.14
CA LYS A 23 23.32 12.72 0.85
C LYS A 23 22.91 13.81 -0.14
N PRO A 24 23.55 13.93 -1.31
CA PRO A 24 23.13 14.89 -2.31
C PRO A 24 21.70 14.51 -2.72
N ARG A 25 20.71 15.21 -2.17
CA ARG A 25 19.32 15.16 -2.62
C ARG A 25 19.26 15.98 -3.90
N GLY A 26 19.63 15.34 -5.00
CA GLY A 26 19.41 15.88 -6.33
C GLY A 26 17.94 15.73 -6.69
N LEU A 27 17.43 16.64 -7.52
CA LEU A 27 16.08 16.55 -8.08
C LEU A 27 15.83 15.15 -8.67
N ASP A 28 16.83 14.56 -9.32
CA ASP A 28 16.77 13.21 -9.89
C ASP A 28 16.65 12.10 -8.83
N ALA A 29 17.21 12.29 -7.63
CA ALA A 29 17.08 11.32 -6.54
C ALA A 29 15.68 11.41 -5.89
N GLU A 30 15.14 12.62 -5.74
CA GLU A 30 13.76 12.81 -5.28
C GLU A 30 12.74 12.37 -6.34
N LEU A 31 13.03 12.61 -7.63
CA LEU A 31 12.21 12.13 -8.75
C LEU A 31 12.26 10.61 -8.85
N LYS A 32 13.45 9.99 -8.69
CA LYS A 32 13.59 8.54 -8.63
C LYS A 32 12.89 7.94 -7.41
N GLU A 33 12.99 8.57 -6.25
CA GLU A 33 12.27 8.17 -5.04
C GLU A 33 10.74 8.31 -5.18
N LEU A 34 10.27 9.36 -5.85
CA LEU A 34 8.85 9.55 -6.21
C LEU A 34 8.37 8.55 -7.26
N ILE A 35 9.19 8.22 -8.26
CA ILE A 35 8.90 7.23 -9.31
C ILE A 35 8.93 5.80 -8.75
N GLU A 36 9.89 5.48 -7.88
CA GLU A 36 9.95 4.21 -7.18
C GLU A 36 8.76 4.06 -6.21
N ASN A 37 8.38 5.13 -5.48
CA ASN A 37 7.19 5.12 -4.63
C ASN A 37 5.87 5.09 -5.42
N SER A 38 5.76 5.78 -6.56
CA SER A 38 4.52 5.82 -7.36
C SER A 38 4.26 4.51 -8.10
N ASN A 39 5.31 3.84 -8.60
CA ASN A 39 5.19 2.48 -9.14
C ASN A 39 4.88 1.42 -8.06
N ASP A 40 5.18 1.69 -6.79
CA ASP A 40 4.86 0.76 -5.70
C ASP A 40 3.38 0.79 -5.33
N ALA A 41 2.73 1.96 -5.35
CA ALA A 41 1.30 2.08 -5.03
C ALA A 41 0.41 1.28 -6.00
N THR A 42 0.68 1.37 -7.30
CA THR A 42 -0.03 0.61 -8.35
C THR A 42 0.28 -0.89 -8.25
N GLY A 43 1.53 -1.27 -7.95
CA GLY A 43 1.91 -2.66 -7.73
C GLY A 43 1.22 -3.29 -6.51
N ILE A 44 1.22 -2.57 -5.38
CA ILE A 44 0.54 -2.95 -4.14
C ILE A 44 -0.97 -3.05 -4.38
N GLY A 45 -1.55 -2.09 -5.10
CA GLY A 45 -2.98 -2.10 -5.41
C GLY A 45 -3.38 -3.33 -6.24
N LEU A 46 -2.54 -3.74 -7.18
CA LEU A 46 -2.74 -4.95 -7.96
C LEU A 46 -2.59 -6.23 -7.13
N GLU A 47 -1.64 -6.27 -6.20
CA GLU A 47 -1.49 -7.40 -5.25
C GLU A 47 -2.71 -7.53 -4.32
N ILE A 48 -3.19 -6.41 -3.77
CA ILE A 48 -4.40 -6.38 -2.93
C ILE A 48 -5.64 -6.81 -3.73
N LYS A 49 -5.77 -6.33 -4.97
CA LYS A 49 -6.83 -6.79 -5.89
C LYS A 49 -6.77 -8.30 -6.09
N GLY A 50 -5.59 -8.84 -6.35
CA GLY A 50 -5.37 -10.28 -6.49
C GLY A 50 -5.77 -11.05 -5.23
N PHE A 51 -5.39 -10.56 -4.06
CA PHE A 51 -5.75 -11.16 -2.78
C PHE A 51 -7.27 -11.21 -2.55
N LEU A 52 -8.00 -10.15 -2.92
CA LEU A 52 -9.46 -10.13 -2.83
C LEU A 52 -10.12 -11.14 -3.78
N LEU A 53 -9.63 -11.25 -5.01
CA LEU A 53 -10.13 -12.24 -5.97
C LEU A 53 -9.86 -13.68 -5.52
N ASP A 54 -8.68 -13.92 -4.95
CA ASP A 54 -8.30 -15.19 -4.36
C ASP A 54 -9.20 -15.59 -3.19
N LEU A 55 -9.55 -14.64 -2.30
CA LEU A 55 -10.50 -14.88 -1.20
C LEU A 55 -11.91 -15.22 -1.70
N ILE A 56 -12.38 -14.54 -2.75
CA ILE A 56 -13.68 -14.85 -3.37
C ILE A 56 -13.66 -16.27 -3.96
N ASN A 57 -12.57 -16.64 -4.62
CA ASN A 57 -12.42 -17.99 -5.17
C ASN A 57 -12.34 -19.04 -4.06
N ASP A 58 -11.63 -18.77 -2.97
CA ASP A 58 -11.56 -19.66 -1.81
C ASP A 58 -12.95 -19.89 -1.19
N GLU A 59 -13.72 -18.82 -0.97
CA GLU A 59 -15.10 -18.93 -0.44
C GLU A 59 -16.01 -19.71 -1.40
N LYS A 60 -15.85 -19.55 -2.73
CA LYS A 60 -16.58 -20.32 -3.74
C LYS A 60 -16.26 -21.83 -3.71
N ASN A 61 -15.07 -22.20 -3.27
CA ASN A 61 -14.60 -23.59 -3.24
C ASN A 61 -14.59 -24.18 -1.82
N ASP A 62 -15.29 -23.55 -0.86
CA ASP A 62 -15.33 -23.95 0.56
C ASP A 62 -13.92 -24.18 1.15
N ALA A 63 -12.95 -23.37 0.73
CA ALA A 63 -11.57 -23.48 1.20
C ALA A 63 -11.46 -23.05 2.67
N GLU A 64 -10.42 -23.58 3.34
CA GLU A 64 -10.15 -23.28 4.75
C GLU A 64 -9.86 -21.78 4.96
N LYS A 65 -10.64 -21.16 5.86
CA LYS A 65 -10.41 -19.78 6.29
C LYS A 65 -9.10 -19.71 7.06
N PHE A 66 -8.30 -18.68 6.78
CA PHE A 66 -6.96 -18.52 7.35
C PHE A 66 -5.97 -19.64 7.01
N SER A 67 -6.11 -20.25 5.82
CA SER A 67 -5.13 -21.20 5.32
C SER A 67 -3.72 -20.60 5.29
N ASP A 68 -2.70 -21.45 5.49
CA ASP A 68 -1.29 -21.04 5.46
C ASP A 68 -0.93 -20.31 4.17
N ALA A 69 -1.50 -20.73 3.04
CA ALA A 69 -1.30 -20.10 1.74
C ALA A 69 -1.79 -18.63 1.73
N ARG A 70 -2.97 -18.36 2.30
CA ARG A 70 -3.54 -17.00 2.37
C ARG A 70 -2.85 -16.15 3.41
N LEU A 71 -2.49 -16.71 4.56
CA LEU A 71 -1.69 -16.00 5.56
C LEU A 71 -0.31 -15.61 5.01
N ALA A 72 0.35 -16.51 4.28
CA ALA A 72 1.61 -16.21 3.63
C ALA A 72 1.48 -15.14 2.54
N GLN A 73 0.38 -15.12 1.79
CA GLN A 73 0.10 -14.08 0.81
C GLN A 73 -0.16 -12.73 1.48
N ALA A 74 -0.98 -12.70 2.53
CA ALA A 74 -1.26 -11.50 3.30
C ALA A 74 0.02 -10.93 3.92
N GLN A 75 0.89 -11.78 4.47
CA GLN A 75 2.18 -11.34 5.03
C GLN A 75 3.05 -10.66 3.97
N ARG A 76 3.16 -11.20 2.75
CA ARG A 76 3.94 -10.56 1.67
C ARG A 76 3.41 -9.16 1.33
N ILE A 77 2.08 -9.01 1.28
CA ILE A 77 1.45 -7.71 1.00
C ILE A 77 1.74 -6.74 2.15
N ILE A 78 1.63 -7.19 3.41
CA ILE A 78 1.94 -6.37 4.59
C ILE A 78 3.42 -5.98 4.63
N ASP A 79 4.33 -6.90 4.31
CA ASP A 79 5.77 -6.63 4.32
C ASP A 79 6.15 -5.57 3.28
N ARG A 80 5.45 -5.56 2.14
CA ARG A 80 5.68 -4.61 1.05
C ARG A 80 4.98 -3.26 1.30
N ALA A 81 3.71 -3.28 1.67
CA ALA A 81 2.89 -2.07 1.76
C ALA A 81 2.86 -1.44 3.16
N GLY A 82 3.26 -2.18 4.19
CA GLY A 82 3.22 -1.74 5.59
C GLY A 82 1.82 -1.29 6.02
N PRO A 83 1.70 -0.16 6.76
CA PRO A 83 0.41 0.40 7.16
C PRO A 83 -0.51 0.73 5.97
N GLY A 84 0.04 0.93 4.78
CA GLY A 84 -0.70 1.21 3.55
C GLY A 84 -1.68 0.08 3.20
N ALA A 85 -1.30 -1.19 3.42
CA ALA A 85 -2.20 -2.32 3.18
C ALA A 85 -3.48 -2.22 4.00
N MET A 86 -3.37 -1.90 5.29
CA MET A 86 -4.54 -1.78 6.17
C MET A 86 -5.45 -0.62 5.75
N TYR A 87 -4.86 0.53 5.42
CA TYR A 87 -5.61 1.68 4.89
C TYR A 87 -6.39 1.30 3.62
N TRP A 88 -5.71 0.71 2.65
CA TRP A 88 -6.31 0.38 1.36
C TRP A 88 -7.41 -0.68 1.47
N MET A 89 -7.17 -1.75 2.24
CA MET A 89 -8.19 -2.77 2.50
C MET A 89 -9.42 -2.20 3.20
N THR A 90 -9.22 -1.26 4.13
CA THR A 90 -10.31 -0.59 4.84
C THR A 90 -11.08 0.37 3.92
N ASP A 91 -10.38 1.10 3.05
CA ASP A 91 -11.00 1.99 2.06
C ASP A 91 -11.87 1.19 1.07
N ILE A 92 -11.36 0.08 0.55
CA ILE A 92 -12.13 -0.84 -0.31
C ILE A 92 -13.37 -1.37 0.43
N ALA A 93 -13.23 -1.76 1.70
CA ALA A 93 -14.36 -2.22 2.50
C ALA A 93 -15.43 -1.13 2.67
N ALA A 94 -15.02 0.13 2.88
CA ALA A 94 -15.94 1.26 2.94
C ALA A 94 -16.66 1.49 1.59
N GLN A 95 -15.95 1.34 0.47
CA GLN A 95 -16.54 1.43 -0.87
C GLN A 95 -17.58 0.32 -1.10
N PHE A 96 -17.31 -0.93 -0.68
CA PHE A 96 -18.30 -2.01 -0.78
C PHE A 96 -19.52 -1.76 0.11
N ALA A 97 -19.35 -1.21 1.31
CA ALA A 97 -20.47 -0.82 2.16
C ALA A 97 -21.34 0.28 1.50
N PHE A 98 -20.70 1.26 0.86
CA PHE A 98 -21.41 2.29 0.08
C PHE A 98 -22.20 1.68 -1.08
N LEU A 99 -21.60 0.77 -1.85
CA LEU A 99 -22.27 0.08 -2.95
C LEU A 99 -23.46 -0.77 -2.47
N ALA A 100 -23.29 -1.48 -1.37
CA ALA A 100 -24.38 -2.26 -0.76
C ALA A 100 -25.54 -1.36 -0.32
N ALA A 101 -25.24 -0.22 0.32
CA ALA A 101 -26.25 0.75 0.70
C ALA A 101 -26.94 1.39 -0.51
N ALA A 102 -26.18 1.72 -1.56
CA ALA A 102 -26.73 2.26 -2.81
C ALA A 102 -27.70 1.26 -3.46
N GLN A 103 -27.34 -0.02 -3.51
CA GLN A 103 -28.19 -1.08 -4.04
C GLN A 103 -29.50 -1.22 -3.27
N ILE A 104 -29.44 -1.23 -1.92
CA ILE A 104 -30.64 -1.32 -1.06
C ILE A 104 -31.58 -0.12 -1.29
N ASN A 105 -31.02 1.07 -1.51
CA ASN A 105 -31.78 2.29 -1.67
C ASN A 105 -32.14 2.62 -3.14
N GLY A 106 -31.77 1.78 -4.11
CA GLY A 106 -32.02 2.02 -5.54
C GLY A 106 -31.26 3.24 -6.09
N ILE A 107 -30.12 3.61 -5.50
CA ILE A 107 -29.29 4.72 -5.97
C ILE A 107 -28.35 4.20 -7.06
N PRO A 108 -28.38 4.75 -8.29
CA PRO A 108 -27.49 4.32 -9.35
C PRO A 108 -26.03 4.68 -9.02
N THR A 109 -25.11 3.75 -9.28
CA THR A 109 -23.67 3.93 -9.10
C THR A 109 -22.93 3.80 -10.44
N ASN A 110 -21.66 4.18 -10.46
CA ASN A 110 -20.79 3.95 -11.62
C ASN A 110 -20.65 2.45 -11.97
N VAL A 111 -20.78 1.55 -10.99
CA VAL A 111 -20.75 0.11 -11.22
C VAL A 111 -21.98 -0.33 -12.02
N ASN A 112 -23.15 0.26 -11.79
CA ASN A 112 -24.37 -0.05 -12.56
C ASN A 112 -24.27 0.38 -14.03
N ALA A 113 -23.49 1.42 -14.33
CA ALA A 113 -23.25 1.85 -15.71
C ALA A 113 -22.29 0.89 -16.45
N GLU A 114 -21.33 0.31 -15.73
CA GLU A 114 -20.34 -0.62 -16.27
C GLU A 114 -20.83 -2.09 -16.29
N LEU A 115 -21.78 -2.47 -15.42
CA LEU A 115 -22.35 -3.82 -15.31
C LEU A 115 -23.89 -3.78 -15.20
N PRO A 116 -24.62 -3.84 -16.34
CA PRO A 116 -26.05 -3.56 -16.34
C PRO A 116 -26.96 -4.66 -15.77
N ASP A 117 -26.67 -5.96 -15.95
CA ASP A 117 -27.70 -7.00 -15.72
C ASP A 117 -27.28 -8.22 -14.86
N ALA A 118 -25.99 -8.42 -14.59
CA ALA A 118 -25.51 -9.49 -13.70
C ALA A 118 -24.06 -9.27 -13.27
N ALA A 119 -23.85 -8.51 -12.20
CA ALA A 119 -22.51 -8.30 -11.64
C ALA A 119 -22.12 -9.48 -10.73
N THR A 120 -20.99 -10.14 -11.03
CA THR A 120 -20.38 -11.07 -10.07
C THR A 120 -19.56 -10.31 -9.02
N PRO A 121 -19.31 -10.89 -7.83
CA PRO A 121 -18.38 -10.29 -6.87
C PRO A 121 -17.02 -9.96 -7.51
N GLU A 122 -16.51 -10.83 -8.38
CA GLU A 122 -15.26 -10.60 -9.10
C GLU A 122 -15.32 -9.39 -10.04
N ASP A 123 -16.44 -9.19 -10.74
CA ASP A 123 -16.61 -8.03 -11.63
C ASP A 123 -16.66 -6.73 -10.82
N ILE A 124 -17.33 -6.75 -9.67
CA ILE A 124 -17.36 -5.60 -8.75
C ILE A 124 -15.95 -5.29 -8.25
N VAL A 125 -15.18 -6.28 -7.78
CA VAL A 125 -13.78 -6.08 -7.36
C VAL A 125 -12.94 -5.51 -8.52
N ARG A 126 -13.17 -5.96 -9.76
CA ARG A 126 -12.41 -5.48 -10.93
C ARG A 126 -12.62 -3.99 -11.20
N ILE A 127 -13.82 -3.48 -10.97
CA ILE A 127 -14.21 -2.08 -11.25
C ILE A 127 -13.84 -1.16 -10.09
N VAL A 128 -14.09 -1.62 -8.86
CA VAL A 128 -13.88 -0.85 -7.63
C VAL A 128 -12.39 -0.73 -7.32
N VAL A 129 -11.64 -1.82 -7.46
CA VAL A 129 -10.21 -1.85 -7.15
C VAL A 129 -9.42 -1.51 -8.41
N ARG A 130 -9.10 -0.23 -8.58
CA ARG A 130 -8.27 0.29 -9.68
C ARG A 130 -6.80 0.40 -9.22
N PRO A 131 -5.83 -0.08 -10.02
CA PRO A 131 -4.41 0.05 -9.73
C PRO A 131 -3.90 1.48 -9.94
#